data_AF-A0A550D2S8-F1
#
_entry.id   AF-A0A550D2S8-F1
#
_cell.length_a   1.000
_cell.length_b   1.000
_cell.length_c   1.000
_cell.angle_alpha   90.00
_cell.angle_beta   90.00
_cell.angle_gamma   90.00
#
_symmetry.space_group_name_H-M   'P 1'
#
loop_
_entity.id
_entity.type
_entity.pdbx_description
1 polymer ?
#
loop_
_entity_poly.entity_id
_entity_poly.type
_entity_poly.pdbx_seq_one_letter_code
_entity_poly.pdbx_strand_id
1 'polypeptide(L)'
;MLDKILSKAKSLGYSAEIFYMRRDEYSLELERQSRSRELTEEGYGLRVFKDKKMGFAYSTVLSESLLDRAIKSWKVSEADNSNEIPRGDKVNVKIPLYYDFDKVEVCKEFIQSFNDMKVNFVNITCESYINEVGIVNTEGLDQRESRSGIVLSVFANYKDGNVVTPEIHEVKSSRRPSFEIVEEMKRDLEFKVNVSKKRSKLEDLISKRGGKLSVVIFTPKASSILIGPLLAHAVSQENAYRGKSSIKEGMEINAGLKIIDDPTIPNSIYSRSFDGEGLQSKVNVIIDNEVKMFLNNWYWSLKAGKEPTASAARSYTSIPYISPTNIKIEHREKLSEDEDYLVVDEIQGVHTSNFDTGEFSVVTSVSWFSKSNEGVRETTLTGSLVNLLRGIIAESNNVKQYRNIITGDLLISGLSVS
;
A
#
# COMPACT_ATOMS: atom_id res chain seq x y z
N MET A 1 5.73 -18.49 27.49
CA MET A 1 5.49 -17.17 28.11
C MET A 1 4.17 -16.55 27.64
N LEU A 2 3.83 -16.60 26.34
CA LEU A 2 2.53 -16.16 25.80
C LEU A 2 1.34 -16.76 26.60
N ASP A 3 1.29 -18.09 26.70
CA ASP A 3 0.21 -18.80 27.42
C ASP A 3 0.12 -18.42 28.89
N LYS A 4 1.25 -18.12 29.53
CA LYS A 4 1.30 -17.69 30.93
C LYS A 4 0.57 -16.35 31.11
N ILE A 5 0.82 -15.39 30.22
CA ILE A 5 0.17 -14.07 30.29
C ILE A 5 -1.32 -14.17 29.96
N LEU A 6 -1.69 -14.92 28.91
CA LEU A 6 -3.09 -15.15 28.56
C LEU A 6 -3.85 -15.88 29.68
N SER A 7 -3.25 -16.91 30.28
CA SER A 7 -3.84 -17.63 31.42
C SER A 7 -4.04 -16.72 32.62
N LYS A 8 -3.08 -15.84 32.92
CA LYS A 8 -3.21 -14.84 33.99
C LYS A 8 -4.31 -13.81 33.70
N ALA A 9 -4.41 -13.33 32.47
CA ALA A 9 -5.50 -12.44 32.06
C ALA A 9 -6.87 -13.12 32.24
N LYS A 10 -6.99 -14.38 31.80
CA LYS A 10 -8.19 -15.19 31.94
C LYS A 10 -8.56 -15.44 33.41
N SER A 11 -7.59 -15.74 34.29
CA SER A 11 -7.85 -15.92 35.73
C SER A 11 -8.32 -14.64 36.42
N LEU A 12 -8.00 -13.46 35.86
CA LEU A 12 -8.48 -12.15 36.34
C LEU A 12 -9.82 -11.74 35.71
N GLY A 13 -10.40 -12.60 34.86
CA GLY A 13 -11.68 -12.38 34.19
C GLY A 13 -11.61 -11.48 32.97
N TYR A 14 -10.44 -11.36 32.32
CA TYR A 14 -10.29 -10.67 31.03
C TYR A 14 -10.22 -11.69 29.89
N SER A 15 -10.87 -11.39 28.77
CA SER A 15 -10.45 -11.93 27.48
C SER A 15 -9.23 -11.12 27.01
N ALA A 16 -8.26 -11.77 26.38
CA ALA A 16 -7.01 -11.12 25.99
C ALA A 16 -6.46 -11.67 24.68
N GLU A 17 -5.78 -10.80 23.94
CA GLU A 17 -5.09 -11.10 22.69
C GLU A 17 -3.66 -10.56 22.76
N ILE A 18 -2.70 -11.35 22.29
CA ILE A 18 -1.32 -10.92 22.08
C ILE A 18 -1.02 -11.05 20.59
N PHE A 19 -0.78 -9.90 19.94
CA PHE A 19 -0.13 -9.83 18.64
C PHE A 19 1.38 -9.71 18.87
N TYR A 20 2.18 -10.52 18.19
CA TYR A 20 3.63 -10.44 18.25
C TYR A 20 4.24 -10.41 16.86
N MET A 21 5.39 -9.77 16.77
CA MET A 21 6.16 -9.65 15.55
C MET A 21 7.64 -9.73 15.88
N ARG A 22 8.38 -10.48 15.07
CA ARG A 22 9.84 -10.46 15.04
C ARG A 22 10.30 -10.26 13.60
N ARG A 23 11.06 -9.20 13.34
CA ARG A 23 11.59 -8.87 12.02
C ARG A 23 13.11 -8.88 12.07
N ASP A 24 13.72 -9.76 11.28
CA ASP A 24 15.15 -9.77 11.03
C ASP A 24 15.42 -9.15 9.66
N GLU A 25 16.04 -7.98 9.62
CA GLU A 25 16.21 -7.15 8.43
C GLU A 25 17.68 -6.83 8.16
N TYR A 26 18.03 -6.75 6.87
CA TYR A 26 19.23 -6.11 6.38
C TYR A 26 18.84 -4.98 5.42
N SER A 27 19.53 -3.85 5.49
CA SER A 27 19.46 -2.82 4.47
C SER A 27 20.85 -2.39 4.02
N LEU A 28 20.97 -2.09 2.73
CA LEU A 28 22.13 -1.49 2.11
C LEU A 28 21.67 -0.27 1.32
N GLU A 29 22.29 0.86 1.60
CA GLU A 29 22.01 2.15 1.00
C GLU A 29 23.30 2.66 0.35
N LEU A 30 23.18 3.08 -0.90
CA LEU A 30 24.25 3.65 -1.71
C LEU A 30 23.84 5.07 -2.14
N GLU A 31 24.51 6.06 -1.56
CA GLU A 31 24.47 7.45 -2.00
C GLU A 31 25.90 7.87 -2.41
N ARG A 32 26.41 8.98 -1.87
CA ARG A 32 27.85 9.33 -1.92
C ARG A 32 28.72 8.41 -1.08
N GLN A 33 28.14 7.81 -0.04
CA GLN A 33 28.76 6.82 0.83
C GLN A 33 27.82 5.61 0.88
N SER A 34 28.38 4.43 1.13
CA SER A 34 27.59 3.23 1.38
C SER A 34 27.31 3.08 2.88
N ARG A 35 26.06 2.81 3.24
CA ARG A 35 25.65 2.50 4.61
C ARG A 35 24.93 1.16 4.62
N SER A 36 25.28 0.30 5.58
CA SER A 36 24.51 -0.92 5.82
C SER A 36 23.96 -0.95 7.24
N ARG A 37 22.85 -1.66 7.42
CA ARG A 37 22.20 -1.89 8.72
C ARG A 37 21.73 -3.32 8.80
N GLU A 38 21.99 -3.97 9.92
CA GLU A 38 21.35 -5.23 10.30
C GLU A 38 20.58 -4.98 11.59
N LEU A 39 19.31 -5.37 11.62
CA LEU A 39 18.39 -5.09 12.71
C LEU A 39 17.48 -6.29 12.98
N THR A 40 17.43 -6.71 14.24
CA THR A 40 16.36 -7.56 14.77
C THR A 40 15.43 -6.71 15.62
N GLU A 41 14.18 -6.59 15.20
CA GLU A 41 13.10 -5.96 15.96
C GLU A 41 12.14 -7.04 16.45
N GLU A 42 11.84 -7.05 17.75
CA GLU A 42 10.85 -7.96 18.34
C GLU A 42 9.91 -7.16 19.25
N GLY A 43 8.62 -7.46 19.14
CA GLY A 43 7.62 -6.74 19.92
C GLY A 43 6.29 -7.45 20.08
N TYR A 44 5.58 -7.02 21.11
CA TYR A 44 4.35 -7.61 21.61
C TYR A 44 3.32 -6.51 21.88
N GLY A 45 2.16 -6.61 21.24
CA GLY A 45 0.99 -5.78 21.50
C GLY A 45 -0.07 -6.61 22.20
N LEU A 46 -0.55 -6.14 23.35
CA LEU A 46 -1.51 -6.86 24.19
C LEU A 46 -2.80 -6.04 24.32
N ARG A 47 -3.92 -6.62 23.90
CA ARG A 47 -5.27 -6.10 24.15
C ARG A 47 -5.95 -6.92 25.25
N VAL A 48 -6.60 -6.25 26.20
CA VAL A 48 -7.52 -6.88 27.18
C VAL A 48 -8.93 -6.35 27.02
N PHE A 49 -9.91 -7.23 27.20
CA PHE A 49 -11.33 -6.96 27.05
C PHE A 49 -12.08 -7.44 28.28
N LYS A 50 -12.91 -6.57 28.86
CA LYS A 50 -13.83 -6.89 29.96
C LYS A 50 -14.88 -5.79 30.08
N ASP A 51 -16.12 -6.12 30.41
CA ASP A 51 -17.21 -5.16 30.63
C ASP A 51 -17.37 -4.15 29.50
N LYS A 52 -17.25 -4.62 28.24
CA LYS A 52 -17.32 -3.80 27.02
C LYS A 52 -16.26 -2.69 26.93
N LYS A 53 -15.19 -2.77 27.72
CA LYS A 53 -14.04 -1.89 27.64
C LYS A 53 -12.85 -2.63 27.05
N MET A 54 -11.99 -1.91 26.33
CA MET A 54 -10.74 -2.43 25.79
C MET A 54 -9.56 -1.62 26.33
N GLY A 55 -8.50 -2.31 26.74
CA GLY A 55 -7.23 -1.70 27.10
C GLY A 55 -6.10 -2.26 26.25
N PHE A 56 -5.17 -1.39 25.85
CA PHE A 56 -4.03 -1.76 25.04
C PHE A 56 -2.72 -1.33 25.70
N ALA A 57 -1.69 -2.16 25.58
CA ALA A 57 -0.31 -1.82 25.86
C ALA A 57 0.61 -2.61 24.92
N TYR A 58 1.82 -2.12 24.70
CA TYR A 58 2.83 -2.81 23.92
C TYR A 58 4.21 -2.76 24.59
N SER A 59 5.11 -3.65 24.20
CA SER A 59 6.49 -3.71 24.66
C SER A 59 7.36 -4.51 23.70
N THR A 60 8.68 -4.31 23.76
CA THR A 60 9.67 -5.21 23.19
C THR A 60 9.99 -6.39 24.12
N VAL A 61 9.42 -6.42 25.33
CA VAL A 61 9.61 -7.49 26.33
C VAL A 61 8.27 -8.07 26.76
N LEU A 62 8.10 -9.37 26.50
CA LEU A 62 6.93 -10.11 26.96
C LEU A 62 7.02 -10.39 28.47
N SER A 63 6.28 -9.62 29.28
CA SER A 63 6.32 -9.71 30.74
C SER A 63 4.95 -9.48 31.39
N GLU A 64 4.80 -9.83 32.66
CA GLU A 64 3.57 -9.55 33.41
C GLU A 64 3.27 -8.05 33.52
N SER A 65 4.30 -7.21 33.51
CA SER A 65 4.13 -5.75 33.50
C SER A 65 3.41 -5.22 32.25
N LEU A 66 3.49 -5.95 31.11
CA LEU A 66 2.74 -5.62 29.90
C LEU A 66 1.23 -5.80 30.14
N LEU A 67 0.83 -6.88 30.80
CA LEU A 67 -0.56 -7.13 31.17
C LEU A 67 -1.06 -6.06 32.16
N ASP A 68 -0.26 -5.74 33.19
CA ASP A 68 -0.63 -4.72 34.17
C ASP A 68 -0.86 -3.34 33.51
N ARG A 69 -0.03 -2.98 32.52
CA ARG A 69 -0.22 -1.75 31.75
C ARG A 69 -1.47 -1.79 30.88
N ALA A 70 -1.75 -2.90 30.20
CA ALA A 70 -2.98 -3.02 29.41
C ALA A 70 -4.23 -2.93 30.29
N ILE A 71 -4.22 -3.54 31.48
CA ILE A 71 -5.30 -3.43 32.47
C ILE A 71 -5.44 -1.98 32.97
N LYS A 72 -4.33 -1.26 33.21
CA LYS A 72 -4.39 0.17 33.56
C LYS A 72 -5.03 1.00 32.45
N SER A 73 -4.68 0.76 31.19
CA SER A 73 -5.34 1.39 30.03
C SER A 73 -6.83 1.03 29.95
N TRP A 74 -7.20 -0.21 30.27
CA TRP A 74 -8.60 -0.64 30.31
C TRP A 74 -9.42 0.07 31.41
N LYS A 75 -8.82 0.35 32.59
CA LYS A 75 -9.54 1.01 33.70
C LYS A 75 -10.05 2.40 33.33
N VAL A 76 -9.30 3.13 32.50
CA VAL A 76 -9.63 4.50 32.08
C VAL A 76 -10.32 4.56 30.71
N SER A 77 -10.54 3.43 30.05
CA SER A 77 -11.24 3.39 28.76
C SER A 77 -12.75 3.38 28.92
N GLU A 78 -13.44 3.79 27.86
CA GLU A 78 -14.89 3.84 27.79
C GLU A 78 -15.48 2.52 27.31
N ALA A 79 -16.71 2.23 27.76
CA ALA A 79 -17.43 1.04 27.35
C ALA A 79 -18.08 1.26 25.98
N ASP A 80 -17.99 0.24 25.11
CA ASP A 80 -18.62 0.19 23.81
C ASP A 80 -18.99 -1.27 23.50
N ASN A 81 -20.22 -1.52 23.04
CA ASN A 81 -20.67 -2.86 22.72
C ASN A 81 -19.81 -3.57 21.67
N SER A 82 -19.12 -2.83 20.81
CA SER A 82 -18.20 -3.36 19.79
C SER A 82 -16.79 -3.68 20.32
N ASN A 83 -16.48 -3.35 21.57
CA ASN A 83 -15.23 -3.77 22.23
C ASN A 83 -15.31 -5.26 22.63
N GLU A 84 -15.28 -6.12 21.63
CA GLU A 84 -15.21 -7.55 21.79
C GLU A 84 -13.93 -8.12 21.19
N ILE A 85 -13.48 -9.22 21.77
CA ILE A 85 -12.32 -9.93 21.25
C ILE A 85 -12.68 -10.63 19.92
N PRO A 86 -11.79 -10.60 18.92
CA PRO A 86 -12.01 -11.34 17.68
C PRO A 86 -12.17 -12.84 17.93
N ARG A 87 -13.20 -13.43 17.31
CA ARG A 87 -13.43 -14.88 17.28
C ARG A 87 -13.21 -15.34 15.84
N GLY A 88 -12.04 -15.90 15.58
CA GLY A 88 -11.67 -16.40 14.26
C GLY A 88 -11.50 -17.92 14.26
N ASP A 89 -11.90 -18.55 13.17
CA ASP A 89 -11.57 -19.95 12.90
C ASP A 89 -10.09 -20.12 12.54
N LYS A 90 -9.66 -21.38 12.49
CA LYS A 90 -8.33 -21.72 12.00
C LYS A 90 -8.14 -21.26 10.55
N VAL A 91 -7.07 -20.54 10.27
CA VAL A 91 -6.68 -20.13 8.92
C VAL A 91 -6.29 -21.37 8.12
N ASN A 92 -7.00 -21.62 7.02
CA ASN A 92 -6.80 -22.82 6.19
C ASN A 92 -5.94 -22.56 4.95
N VAL A 93 -5.83 -21.30 4.51
CA VAL A 93 -5.06 -20.93 3.33
C VAL A 93 -3.62 -20.69 3.74
N LYS A 94 -2.69 -21.44 3.15
CA LYS A 94 -1.26 -21.14 3.23
C LYS A 94 -0.83 -20.48 1.94
N ILE A 95 -0.32 -19.25 2.03
CA ILE A 95 0.34 -18.60 0.91
C ILE A 95 1.77 -19.17 0.81
N PRO A 96 2.32 -19.41 -0.40
CA PRO A 96 3.73 -19.74 -0.55
C PRO A 96 4.57 -18.54 -0.12
N LEU A 97 5.05 -18.59 1.12
CA LEU A 97 5.93 -17.58 1.68
C LEU A 97 7.35 -18.10 1.56
N TYR A 98 8.17 -17.40 0.78
CA TYR A 98 9.60 -17.67 0.66
C TYR A 98 10.32 -17.05 1.86
N TYR A 99 11.40 -17.65 2.33
CA TYR A 99 12.19 -17.10 3.44
C TYR A 99 13.61 -17.67 3.48
N ASP A 100 14.01 -18.42 2.45
CA ASP A 100 15.32 -19.02 2.33
C ASP A 100 16.13 -18.26 1.27
N PHE A 101 16.86 -17.24 1.72
CA PHE A 101 17.84 -16.49 0.94
C PHE A 101 18.78 -15.72 1.87
N ASP A 102 19.98 -15.43 1.38
CA ASP A 102 20.91 -14.55 2.09
C ASP A 102 20.49 -13.09 1.89
N LYS A 103 20.03 -12.47 2.99
CA LYS A 103 19.57 -11.08 3.03
C LYS A 103 20.65 -10.08 2.63
N VAL A 104 21.91 -10.35 2.97
CA VAL A 104 23.04 -9.48 2.67
C VAL A 104 23.40 -9.61 1.20
N GLU A 105 23.54 -10.85 0.73
CA GLU A 105 23.99 -11.11 -0.64
C GLU A 105 23.00 -10.57 -1.67
N VAL A 106 21.70 -10.81 -1.49
CA VAL A 106 20.68 -10.31 -2.44
C VAL A 106 20.72 -8.78 -2.58
N CYS A 107 20.94 -8.05 -1.48
CA CYS A 107 21.02 -6.60 -1.55
C CYS A 107 22.31 -6.10 -2.18
N LYS A 108 23.43 -6.79 -1.96
CA LYS A 108 24.69 -6.47 -2.66
C LYS A 108 24.54 -6.69 -4.15
N GLU A 109 24.04 -7.84 -4.57
CA GLU A 109 23.86 -8.19 -5.99
C GLU A 109 22.91 -7.21 -6.70
N PHE A 110 21.78 -6.87 -6.07
CA PHE A 110 20.82 -5.93 -6.65
C PHE A 110 21.44 -4.55 -6.84
N ILE A 111 22.15 -4.02 -5.85
CA ILE A 111 22.78 -2.70 -5.96
C ILE A 111 23.92 -2.70 -6.97
N GLN A 112 24.78 -3.73 -6.96
CA GLN A 112 25.88 -3.86 -7.91
C GLN A 112 25.38 -3.95 -9.36
N SER A 113 24.17 -4.48 -9.57
CA SER A 113 23.56 -4.53 -10.88
C SER A 113 23.36 -3.15 -11.49
N PHE A 114 23.33 -2.05 -10.74
CA PHE A 114 23.15 -0.69 -11.30
C PHE A 114 24.46 -0.02 -11.77
N ASN A 115 25.63 -0.63 -11.53
CA ASN A 115 26.95 -0.03 -11.81
C ASN A 115 27.19 0.29 -13.29
N ASP A 116 26.52 -0.42 -14.20
CA ASP A 116 26.62 -0.25 -15.65
C ASP A 116 25.71 0.86 -16.20
N MET A 117 24.75 1.34 -15.40
CA MET A 117 23.82 2.37 -15.83
C MET A 117 24.46 3.76 -15.87
N LYS A 118 24.13 4.51 -16.93
CA LYS A 118 24.64 5.88 -17.15
C LYS A 118 23.58 6.93 -16.79
N VAL A 119 23.11 6.90 -15.55
CA VAL A 119 22.20 7.89 -14.96
C VAL A 119 22.83 8.51 -13.71
N ASN A 120 22.40 9.70 -13.30
CA ASN A 120 22.86 10.28 -12.05
C ASN A 120 22.01 9.72 -10.91
N PHE A 121 22.52 8.71 -10.21
CA PHE A 121 21.90 8.17 -9.01
C PHE A 121 21.99 9.16 -7.85
N VAL A 122 20.87 9.38 -7.17
CA VAL A 122 20.79 10.13 -5.93
C VAL A 122 20.93 9.17 -4.74
N ASN A 123 20.15 8.08 -4.76
CA ASN A 123 20.13 7.05 -3.73
C ASN A 123 19.68 5.71 -4.35
N ILE A 124 20.36 4.62 -4.00
CA ILE A 124 19.90 3.25 -4.25
C ILE A 124 19.81 2.55 -2.89
N THR A 125 18.63 2.10 -2.50
CA THR A 125 18.41 1.35 -1.26
C THR A 125 17.83 -0.03 -1.59
N CYS A 126 18.45 -1.07 -1.04
CA CYS A 126 17.86 -2.39 -0.94
C CYS A 126 17.62 -2.73 0.52
N GLU A 127 16.41 -3.17 0.83
CA GLU A 127 16.02 -3.73 2.11
C GLU A 127 15.57 -5.17 1.90
N SER A 128 16.03 -6.08 2.74
CA SER A 128 15.61 -7.48 2.72
C SER A 128 15.33 -7.96 4.14
N TYR A 129 14.24 -8.70 4.33
CA TYR A 129 13.79 -9.08 5.66
C TYR A 129 13.06 -10.42 5.69
N ILE A 130 13.06 -11.02 6.88
CA ILE A 130 12.20 -12.11 7.28
C ILE A 130 11.42 -11.64 8.50
N ASN A 131 10.10 -11.82 8.48
CA ASN A 131 9.19 -11.36 9.51
C ASN A 131 8.35 -12.54 10.01
N GLU A 132 8.52 -12.91 11.27
CA GLU A 132 7.63 -13.84 11.97
C GLU A 132 6.53 -13.04 12.65
N VAL A 133 5.28 -13.29 12.25
CA VAL A 133 4.12 -12.64 12.84
C VAL A 133 3.19 -13.69 13.42
N GLY A 134 2.60 -13.39 14.57
CA GLY A 134 1.54 -14.22 15.10
C GLY A 134 0.61 -13.50 16.05
N ILE A 135 -0.52 -14.15 16.30
CA ILE A 135 -1.57 -13.65 17.16
C ILE A 135 -2.20 -14.83 17.90
N VAL A 136 -2.29 -14.68 19.22
CA VAL A 136 -2.88 -15.67 20.12
C VAL A 136 -3.90 -15.01 21.03
N ASN A 137 -5.01 -15.68 21.34
CA ASN A 137 -6.03 -15.11 22.22
C ASN A 137 -6.68 -16.13 23.17
N THR A 138 -7.41 -15.62 24.16
CA THR A 138 -8.08 -16.43 25.20
C THR A 138 -9.26 -17.27 24.72
N GLU A 139 -9.75 -17.01 23.50
CA GLU A 139 -10.86 -17.72 22.85
C GLU A 139 -10.39 -18.87 21.95
N GLY A 140 -9.07 -19.10 21.85
CA GLY A 140 -8.49 -20.22 21.12
C GLY A 140 -7.94 -19.88 19.73
N LEU A 141 -7.90 -18.60 19.36
CA LEU A 141 -7.19 -18.16 18.16
C LEU A 141 -5.68 -18.34 18.37
N ASP A 142 -5.01 -19.03 17.45
CA ASP A 142 -3.55 -19.10 17.35
C ASP A 142 -3.18 -19.14 15.86
N GLN A 143 -2.70 -18.01 15.34
CA GLN A 143 -2.25 -17.87 13.96
C GLN A 143 -0.81 -17.38 13.93
N ARG A 144 0.00 -17.99 13.05
CA ARG A 144 1.42 -17.68 12.90
C ARG A 144 1.82 -17.86 11.45
N GLU A 145 2.62 -16.94 10.93
CA GLU A 145 3.26 -17.12 9.63
C GLU A 145 4.59 -16.36 9.54
N SER A 146 5.49 -16.87 8.70
CA SER A 146 6.76 -16.21 8.37
C SER A 146 6.64 -15.59 6.98
N ARG A 147 6.95 -14.30 6.87
CA ARG A 147 6.83 -13.48 5.65
C ARG A 147 8.21 -12.92 5.30
N SER A 148 8.67 -13.09 4.08
CA SER A 148 9.82 -12.34 3.57
C SER A 148 9.41 -11.09 2.79
N GLY A 149 10.38 -10.22 2.57
CA GLY A 149 10.33 -9.24 1.49
C GLY A 149 11.72 -8.75 1.12
N ILE A 150 11.85 -8.37 -0.14
CA ILE A 150 12.97 -7.58 -0.68
C ILE A 150 12.32 -6.36 -1.31
N VAL A 151 12.80 -5.17 -0.95
CA VAL A 151 12.35 -3.89 -1.46
C VAL A 151 13.56 -3.17 -2.03
N LEU A 152 13.49 -2.83 -3.30
CA LEU A 152 14.48 -2.03 -4.00
C LEU A 152 13.86 -0.67 -4.27
N SER A 153 14.55 0.39 -3.89
CA SER A 153 14.13 1.78 -4.06
C SER A 153 15.28 2.57 -4.68
N VAL A 154 15.03 3.26 -5.78
CA VAL A 154 16.05 4.04 -6.48
C VAL A 154 15.53 5.43 -6.78
N PHE A 155 16.33 6.42 -6.43
CA PHE A 155 16.20 7.80 -6.84
C PHE A 155 17.30 8.11 -7.86
N ALA A 156 16.90 8.61 -9.02
CA ALA A 156 17.83 9.05 -10.06
C ALA A 156 17.32 10.32 -10.75
N ASN A 157 18.21 11.04 -11.41
CA ASN A 157 17.85 12.15 -12.29
C ASN A 157 18.84 12.26 -13.46
N TYR A 158 18.56 13.19 -14.36
CA TYR A 158 19.55 13.66 -15.31
C TYR A 158 20.28 14.87 -14.73
N LYS A 159 21.61 14.83 -14.84
CA LYS A 159 22.51 15.92 -14.44
C LYS A 159 23.60 16.10 -15.49
N ASP A 160 23.68 17.30 -16.06
CA ASP A 160 24.75 17.72 -16.97
C ASP A 160 25.05 19.21 -16.78
N GLY A 161 26.25 19.54 -16.31
CA GLY A 161 26.61 20.89 -15.88
C GLY A 161 25.63 21.46 -14.85
N ASN A 162 24.94 22.55 -15.22
CA ASN A 162 23.93 23.22 -14.39
C ASN A 162 22.50 22.72 -14.62
N VAL A 163 22.30 21.79 -15.56
CA VAL A 163 20.97 21.21 -15.84
C VAL A 163 20.77 20.02 -14.92
N VAL A 164 19.76 20.11 -14.05
CA VAL A 164 19.32 19.02 -13.17
C VAL A 164 17.81 18.87 -13.36
N THR A 165 17.37 17.65 -13.66
CA THR A 165 15.93 17.33 -13.74
C THR A 165 15.38 16.97 -12.36
N PRO A 166 14.05 16.91 -12.18
CA PRO A 166 13.45 16.33 -10.99
C PRO A 166 13.98 14.92 -10.74
N GLU A 167 13.96 14.56 -9.47
CA GLU A 167 14.22 13.20 -9.03
C GLU A 167 13.09 12.29 -9.51
N ILE A 168 13.48 11.12 -10.01
CA ILE A 168 12.59 10.04 -10.42
C ILE A 168 12.72 8.97 -9.35
N HIS A 169 11.60 8.61 -8.73
CA HIS A 169 11.55 7.57 -7.71
C HIS A 169 10.95 6.28 -8.25
N GLU A 170 11.72 5.19 -8.22
CA GLU A 170 11.21 3.86 -8.54
C GLU A 170 11.32 2.91 -7.34
N VAL A 171 10.26 2.14 -7.11
CA VAL A 171 10.21 1.09 -6.09
C VAL A 171 9.72 -0.19 -6.71
N LYS A 172 10.45 -1.28 -6.46
CA LYS A 172 10.02 -2.64 -6.79
C LYS A 172 10.19 -3.52 -5.57
N SER A 173 9.37 -4.56 -5.47
CA SER A 173 9.43 -5.48 -4.33
C SER A 173 9.05 -6.89 -4.71
N SER A 174 9.59 -7.87 -3.99
CA SER A 174 9.31 -9.28 -4.19
C SER A 174 9.49 -10.04 -2.88
N ARG A 175 8.81 -11.18 -2.72
CA ARG A 175 9.06 -12.13 -1.62
C ARG A 175 10.32 -12.99 -1.79
N ARG A 176 10.88 -13.03 -2.99
CA ARG A 176 12.07 -13.84 -3.30
C ARG A 176 13.07 -13.05 -4.15
N PRO A 177 14.37 -13.40 -4.10
CA PRO A 177 15.33 -12.86 -5.05
C PRO A 177 14.83 -13.06 -6.49
N SER A 178 14.68 -11.96 -7.22
CA SER A 178 14.25 -11.95 -8.61
C SER A 178 14.91 -10.80 -9.34
N PHE A 179 15.86 -11.10 -10.24
CA PHE A 179 16.50 -10.10 -11.08
C PHE A 179 15.54 -9.44 -12.08
N GLU A 180 14.37 -10.05 -12.33
CA GLU A 180 13.31 -9.44 -13.15
C GLU A 180 12.91 -8.05 -12.63
N ILE A 181 12.80 -7.88 -11.31
CA ILE A 181 12.42 -6.58 -10.73
C ILE A 181 13.53 -5.54 -10.88
N VAL A 182 14.79 -5.98 -10.90
CA VAL A 182 15.97 -5.12 -11.12
C VAL A 182 15.98 -4.65 -12.56
N GLU A 183 15.86 -5.58 -13.52
CA GLU A 183 15.85 -5.26 -14.95
C GLU A 183 14.65 -4.39 -15.35
N GLU A 184 13.48 -4.62 -14.76
CA GLU A 184 12.35 -3.69 -14.92
C GLU A 184 12.67 -2.29 -14.40
N MET A 185 13.22 -2.20 -13.19
CA MET A 185 13.57 -0.91 -12.60
C MET A 185 14.61 -0.16 -13.46
N LYS A 186 15.62 -0.86 -13.99
CA LYS A 186 16.61 -0.27 -14.90
C LYS A 186 15.94 0.35 -16.14
N ARG A 187 15.05 -0.40 -16.79
CA ARG A 187 14.30 0.07 -17.98
C ARG A 187 13.43 1.28 -17.65
N ASP A 188 12.68 1.20 -16.55
CA ASP A 188 11.79 2.29 -16.10
C ASP A 188 12.60 3.56 -15.79
N LEU A 189 13.73 3.44 -15.08
CA LEU A 189 14.62 4.57 -14.76
C LEU A 189 15.26 5.18 -16.01
N GLU A 190 15.84 4.37 -16.90
CA GLU A 190 16.50 4.86 -18.12
C GLU A 190 15.50 5.63 -19.00
N PHE A 191 14.31 5.07 -19.21
CA PHE A 191 13.26 5.72 -19.96
C PHE A 191 12.84 7.07 -19.33
N LYS A 192 12.52 7.06 -18.03
CA LYS A 192 12.04 8.25 -17.31
C LYS A 192 13.10 9.36 -17.22
N VAL A 193 14.37 8.99 -17.03
CA VAL A 193 15.49 9.94 -17.07
C VAL A 193 15.61 10.53 -18.47
N ASN A 194 15.50 9.72 -19.52
CA ASN A 194 15.60 10.18 -20.90
C ASN A 194 14.49 11.16 -21.31
N VAL A 195 13.23 10.87 -21.01
CA VAL A 195 12.12 11.81 -21.30
C VAL A 195 12.22 13.09 -20.47
N SER A 196 12.82 13.01 -19.27
CA SER A 196 13.02 14.16 -18.39
C SER A 196 14.13 15.13 -18.85
N LYS A 197 15.04 14.69 -19.74
CA LYS A 197 16.15 15.52 -20.27
C LYS A 197 15.65 16.75 -21.04
N LYS A 198 14.60 16.58 -21.83
CA LYS A 198 14.05 17.61 -22.72
C LYS A 198 12.56 17.77 -22.48
N ARG A 199 12.22 18.64 -21.54
CA ARG A 199 10.83 18.90 -21.14
C ARG A 199 10.33 20.25 -21.65
N SER A 200 9.17 20.25 -22.29
CA SER A 200 8.48 21.45 -22.74
C SER A 200 7.28 21.78 -21.86
N LYS A 201 6.79 23.02 -21.93
CA LYS A 201 5.54 23.40 -21.26
C LYS A 201 4.38 22.65 -21.88
N LEU A 202 3.38 22.31 -21.07
CA LEU A 202 2.24 21.52 -21.54
C LEU A 202 1.46 22.26 -22.64
N GLU A 203 1.27 23.56 -22.51
CA GLU A 203 0.50 24.39 -23.45
C GLU A 203 1.13 24.42 -24.85
N ASP A 204 2.47 24.45 -24.91
CA ASP A 204 3.21 24.40 -26.18
C ASP A 204 2.97 23.05 -26.89
N LEU A 205 2.98 21.95 -26.12
CA LEU A 205 2.79 20.60 -26.64
C LEU A 205 1.33 20.32 -27.04
N ILE A 206 0.36 20.85 -26.29
CA ILE A 206 -1.07 20.78 -26.63
C ILE A 206 -1.36 21.60 -27.89
N SER A 207 -0.80 22.80 -28.01
CA SER A 207 -1.00 23.67 -29.17
C SER A 207 -0.49 23.02 -30.46
N LYS A 208 0.65 22.33 -30.40
CA LYS A 208 1.18 21.53 -31.52
C LYS A 208 0.25 20.37 -31.95
N ARG A 209 -0.62 19.90 -31.06
CA ARG A 209 -1.54 18.76 -31.27
C ARG A 209 -2.97 19.19 -31.62
N GLY A 210 -3.19 20.45 -31.98
CA GLY A 210 -4.52 20.93 -32.40
C GLY A 210 -5.45 21.34 -31.25
N GLY A 211 -4.92 21.43 -30.01
CA GLY A 211 -5.59 22.10 -28.91
C GLY A 211 -6.75 21.31 -28.28
N LYS A 212 -6.44 20.52 -27.25
CA LYS A 212 -7.26 20.14 -26.07
C LYS A 212 -6.59 18.94 -25.38
N LEU A 213 -6.45 18.99 -24.07
CA LEU A 213 -6.13 17.82 -23.25
C LEU A 213 -7.33 17.53 -22.36
N SER A 214 -8.03 16.43 -22.64
CA SER A 214 -9.23 16.03 -21.87
C SER A 214 -9.12 14.61 -21.30
N VAL A 215 -8.08 13.90 -21.71
CA VAL A 215 -7.82 12.50 -21.37
C VAL A 215 -6.33 12.37 -21.06
N VAL A 216 -6.02 11.67 -19.98
CA VAL A 216 -4.66 11.36 -19.53
C VAL A 216 -4.52 9.87 -19.30
N ILE A 217 -3.29 9.37 -19.34
CA ILE A 217 -2.95 8.02 -18.91
C ILE A 217 -2.32 8.11 -17.52
N PHE A 218 -2.79 7.31 -16.57
CA PHE A 218 -2.10 7.06 -15.33
C PHE A 218 -1.32 5.76 -15.41
N THR A 219 -0.03 5.82 -15.11
CA THR A 219 0.75 4.59 -14.92
C THR A 219 0.32 3.88 -13.63
N PRO A 220 0.71 2.60 -13.43
CA PRO A 220 0.51 1.91 -12.15
C PRO A 220 1.12 2.67 -10.96
N LYS A 221 2.23 3.40 -11.18
CA LYS A 221 2.87 4.24 -10.17
C LYS A 221 2.00 5.45 -9.81
N ALA A 222 1.50 6.20 -10.78
CA ALA A 222 0.59 7.32 -10.53
C ALA A 222 -0.69 6.86 -9.81
N SER A 223 -1.24 5.71 -10.23
CA SER A 223 -2.39 5.07 -9.59
C SER A 223 -2.09 4.69 -8.14
N SER A 224 -0.90 4.13 -7.86
CA SER A 224 -0.44 3.80 -6.51
C SER A 224 -0.28 5.02 -5.61
N ILE A 225 0.27 6.11 -6.15
CA ILE A 225 0.54 7.33 -5.40
C ILE A 225 -0.74 8.10 -5.09
N LEU A 226 -1.69 8.18 -6.04
CA LEU A 226 -2.91 8.99 -5.87
C LEU A 226 -4.16 8.17 -5.54
N ILE A 227 -4.54 7.19 -6.38
CA ILE A 227 -5.78 6.41 -6.20
C ILE A 227 -5.67 5.55 -4.94
N GLY A 228 -4.53 4.88 -4.74
CA GLY A 228 -4.32 3.96 -3.60
C GLY A 228 -4.70 4.56 -2.23
N PRO A 229 -4.07 5.64 -1.77
CA PRO A 229 -4.36 6.22 -0.46
C PRO A 229 -5.77 6.84 -0.37
N LEU A 230 -6.25 7.52 -1.43
CA LEU A 230 -7.60 8.10 -1.44
C LEU A 230 -8.68 7.02 -1.36
N LEU A 231 -8.53 5.94 -2.13
CA LEU A 231 -9.43 4.81 -2.12
C LEU A 231 -9.42 4.11 -0.76
N ALA A 232 -8.23 3.81 -0.20
CA ALA A 232 -8.10 3.17 1.10
C ALA A 232 -8.84 3.94 2.21
N HIS A 233 -8.78 5.27 2.16
CA HIS A 233 -9.55 6.12 3.08
C HIS A 233 -11.05 6.06 2.82
N ALA A 234 -11.47 6.19 1.56
CA ALA A 234 -12.88 6.22 1.17
C ALA A 234 -13.62 4.90 1.43
N VAL A 235 -12.94 3.75 1.29
CA VAL A 235 -13.56 2.43 1.47
C VAL A 235 -13.47 1.91 2.91
N SER A 236 -12.97 2.71 3.85
CA SER A 236 -12.89 2.36 5.26
C SER A 236 -14.26 2.46 5.94
N GLN A 237 -14.73 1.36 6.53
CA GLN A 237 -15.98 1.32 7.29
C GLN A 237 -15.99 2.29 8.48
N GLU A 238 -14.83 2.57 9.08
CA GLU A 238 -14.69 3.60 10.11
C GLU A 238 -15.03 4.98 9.55
N ASN A 239 -14.37 5.37 8.46
CA ASN A 239 -14.53 6.69 7.87
C ASN A 239 -15.96 6.88 7.36
N ALA A 240 -16.52 5.85 6.73
CA ALA A 240 -17.91 5.81 6.34
C ALA A 240 -18.87 6.05 7.51
N TYR A 241 -18.69 5.33 8.63
CA TYR A 241 -19.52 5.49 9.83
C TYR A 241 -19.42 6.91 10.40
N ARG A 242 -18.24 7.52 10.31
CA ARG A 242 -17.97 8.89 10.77
C ARG A 242 -18.38 9.98 9.77
N GLY A 243 -18.93 9.64 8.61
CA GLY A 243 -19.29 10.61 7.57
C GLY A 243 -18.10 11.23 6.82
N LYS A 244 -16.95 10.53 6.81
CA LYS A 244 -15.66 10.96 6.23
C LYS A 244 -15.27 10.15 4.98
N SER A 245 -16.25 9.74 4.19
CA SER A 245 -16.01 9.03 2.94
C SER A 245 -16.62 9.80 1.77
N SER A 246 -15.86 9.90 0.68
CA SER A 246 -16.28 10.52 -0.57
C SER A 246 -17.21 9.63 -1.41
N ILE A 247 -17.35 8.35 -1.05
CA ILE A 247 -18.23 7.38 -1.71
C ILE A 247 -19.20 6.75 -0.70
N LYS A 248 -20.23 6.06 -1.21
CA LYS A 248 -21.22 5.33 -0.39
C LYS A 248 -21.45 3.96 -0.98
N GLU A 249 -21.76 2.96 -0.15
CA GLU A 249 -22.23 1.67 -0.67
C GLU A 249 -23.49 1.85 -1.53
N GLY A 250 -23.57 1.11 -2.64
CA GLY A 250 -24.60 1.26 -3.67
C GLY A 250 -24.42 2.48 -4.58
N MET A 251 -23.37 3.30 -4.39
CA MET A 251 -23.09 4.41 -5.30
C MET A 251 -22.58 3.89 -6.63
N GLU A 252 -23.27 4.24 -7.72
CA GLU A 252 -22.79 3.98 -9.07
C GLU A 252 -21.49 4.75 -9.35
N ILE A 253 -20.49 4.02 -9.83
CA ILE A 253 -19.19 4.55 -10.18
C ILE A 253 -19.06 4.50 -11.69
N ASN A 254 -18.75 3.36 -12.29
CA ASN A 254 -18.36 3.31 -13.68
C ASN A 254 -18.60 1.93 -14.28
N ALA A 255 -19.40 1.87 -15.34
CA ALA A 255 -19.70 0.62 -16.02
C ALA A 255 -18.44 0.01 -16.62
N GLY A 256 -18.11 -1.21 -16.23
CA GLY A 256 -16.91 -1.93 -16.64
C GLY A 256 -15.73 -1.81 -15.68
N LEU A 257 -15.81 -0.95 -14.65
CA LEU A 257 -14.78 -0.82 -13.62
C LEU A 257 -14.98 -1.85 -12.51
N LYS A 258 -13.91 -2.57 -12.18
CA LYS A 258 -13.84 -3.48 -11.04
C LYS A 258 -12.63 -3.18 -10.18
N ILE A 259 -12.85 -3.09 -8.87
CA ILE A 259 -11.78 -2.89 -7.87
C ILE A 259 -11.87 -3.97 -6.80
N ILE A 260 -10.76 -4.67 -6.59
CA ILE A 260 -10.69 -5.86 -5.74
C ILE A 260 -9.53 -5.70 -4.75
N ASP A 261 -9.78 -5.95 -3.46
CA ASP A 261 -8.72 -6.20 -2.48
C ASP A 261 -8.43 -7.69 -2.41
N ASP A 262 -7.24 -8.10 -2.83
CA ASP A 262 -6.81 -9.48 -2.93
C ASP A 262 -5.57 -9.75 -2.08
N PRO A 263 -5.71 -10.35 -0.89
CA PRO A 263 -4.59 -10.64 0.01
C PRO A 263 -3.76 -11.87 -0.42
N THR A 264 -4.04 -12.47 -1.57
CA THR A 264 -3.50 -13.78 -1.98
C THR A 264 -2.56 -13.73 -3.18
N ILE A 265 -2.16 -12.53 -3.63
CA ILE A 265 -1.28 -12.34 -4.80
C ILE A 265 0.08 -13.02 -4.59
N PRO A 266 0.48 -13.95 -5.47
CA PRO A 266 1.79 -14.57 -5.41
C PRO A 266 2.93 -13.55 -5.45
N ASN A 267 3.99 -13.77 -4.67
CA ASN A 267 5.20 -12.93 -4.60
C ASN A 267 5.00 -11.47 -4.14
N SER A 268 3.78 -10.99 -3.95
CA SER A 268 3.53 -9.66 -3.37
C SER A 268 3.85 -9.64 -1.88
N ILE A 269 4.62 -8.64 -1.44
CA ILE A 269 4.94 -8.42 -0.02
C ILE A 269 3.71 -8.00 0.81
N TYR A 270 2.61 -7.58 0.15
CA TYR A 270 1.36 -7.16 0.81
C TYR A 270 0.39 -8.32 1.05
N SER A 271 0.63 -9.48 0.43
CA SER A 271 -0.19 -10.69 0.64
C SER A 271 0.02 -11.28 2.03
N ARG A 272 -1.01 -11.88 2.61
CA ARG A 272 -1.01 -12.44 3.98
C ARG A 272 -2.06 -13.53 4.12
N SER A 273 -1.80 -14.57 4.91
CA SER A 273 -2.80 -15.65 5.11
C SER A 273 -3.91 -15.24 6.09
N PHE A 274 -3.57 -14.32 7.00
CA PHE A 274 -4.50 -13.73 7.97
C PHE A 274 -4.20 -12.25 8.22
N ASP A 275 -5.20 -11.53 8.69
CA ASP A 275 -5.14 -10.10 8.94
C ASP A 275 -4.57 -9.73 10.32
N GLY A 276 -4.54 -8.44 10.66
CA GLY A 276 -4.04 -7.95 11.95
C GLY A 276 -4.82 -8.41 13.18
N GLU A 277 -5.92 -9.14 13.01
CA GLU A 277 -6.75 -9.71 14.08
C GLU A 277 -6.83 -11.24 13.99
N GLY A 278 -6.03 -11.85 13.11
CA GLY A 278 -5.97 -13.30 12.93
C GLY A 278 -7.15 -13.89 12.15
N LEU A 279 -7.96 -13.05 11.51
CA LEU A 279 -9.02 -13.51 10.63
C LEU A 279 -8.43 -13.98 9.30
N GLN A 280 -8.95 -15.09 8.77
CA GLN A 280 -8.52 -15.62 7.49
C GLN A 280 -8.75 -14.57 6.38
N SER A 281 -7.70 -14.32 5.61
CA SER A 281 -7.71 -13.45 4.44
C SER A 281 -8.78 -13.86 3.43
N LYS A 282 -9.47 -12.86 2.86
CA LYS A 282 -10.53 -13.03 1.87
C LYS A 282 -10.35 -12.03 0.73
N VAL A 283 -10.73 -12.44 -0.48
CA VAL A 283 -10.81 -11.55 -1.63
C VAL A 283 -12.10 -10.74 -1.50
N ASN A 284 -11.98 -9.41 -1.44
CA ASN A 284 -13.09 -8.49 -1.31
C ASN A 284 -13.28 -7.72 -2.61
N VAL A 285 -14.43 -7.86 -3.26
CA VAL A 285 -14.80 -7.02 -4.42
C VAL A 285 -15.40 -5.73 -3.88
N ILE A 286 -14.63 -4.64 -3.92
CA ILE A 286 -15.00 -3.34 -3.35
C ILE A 286 -15.89 -2.57 -4.32
N ILE A 287 -15.54 -2.57 -5.61
CA ILE A 287 -16.31 -1.93 -6.69
C ILE A 287 -16.52 -2.94 -7.81
N ASP A 288 -17.75 -3.04 -8.28
CA ASP A 288 -18.13 -3.75 -9.52
C ASP A 288 -19.27 -2.96 -10.15
N ASN A 289 -18.91 -2.01 -11.02
CA ASN A 289 -19.73 -0.91 -11.54
C ASN A 289 -20.22 0.11 -10.48
N GLU A 290 -20.59 -0.38 -9.30
CA GLU A 290 -20.99 0.38 -8.12
C GLU A 290 -20.16 -0.05 -6.91
N VAL A 291 -20.18 0.74 -5.84
CA VAL A 291 -19.55 0.39 -4.57
C VAL A 291 -20.31 -0.76 -3.90
N LYS A 292 -19.70 -1.94 -3.82
CA LYS A 292 -20.32 -3.15 -3.28
C LYS A 292 -20.22 -3.26 -1.76
N MET A 293 -19.08 -2.85 -1.20
CA MET A 293 -18.81 -2.94 0.23
C MET A 293 -17.73 -1.98 0.69
N PHE A 294 -17.70 -1.72 2.00
CA PHE A 294 -16.56 -1.13 2.68
C PHE A 294 -15.76 -2.16 3.47
N LEU A 295 -14.44 -1.97 3.48
CA LEU A 295 -13.51 -2.79 4.25
C LEU A 295 -13.64 -2.48 5.73
N ASN A 296 -13.55 -3.50 6.57
CA ASN A 296 -13.69 -3.39 8.01
C ASN A 296 -12.69 -4.29 8.77
N ASN A 297 -12.48 -3.93 10.03
CA ASN A 297 -11.86 -4.77 11.04
C ASN A 297 -12.97 -5.28 11.97
N TRP A 298 -12.64 -6.12 12.95
CA TRP A 298 -13.61 -6.73 13.86
C TRP A 298 -14.46 -5.71 14.62
N TYR A 299 -13.85 -4.66 15.17
CA TYR A 299 -14.58 -3.63 15.91
C TYR A 299 -15.61 -2.93 15.01
N TRP A 300 -15.19 -2.49 13.82
CA TRP A 300 -16.06 -1.75 12.90
C TRP A 300 -17.08 -2.64 12.19
N SER A 301 -16.80 -3.94 12.03
CA SER A 301 -17.78 -4.90 11.53
C SER A 301 -18.92 -5.07 12.54
N LEU A 302 -18.61 -5.24 13.83
CA LEU A 302 -19.61 -5.29 14.90
C LEU A 302 -20.37 -3.96 15.01
N LYS A 303 -19.67 -2.82 14.93
CA LYS A 303 -20.29 -1.50 15.00
C LYS A 303 -21.28 -1.24 13.87
N ALA A 304 -20.96 -1.73 12.67
CA ALA A 304 -21.81 -1.61 11.49
C ALA A 304 -22.84 -2.74 11.33
N GLY A 305 -22.80 -3.78 12.18
CA GLY A 305 -23.65 -4.97 12.03
C GLY A 305 -23.35 -5.75 10.75
N LYS A 306 -22.08 -5.83 10.34
CA LYS A 306 -21.61 -6.48 9.11
C LYS A 306 -20.64 -7.61 9.39
N GLU A 307 -20.50 -8.49 8.40
CA GLU A 307 -19.48 -9.53 8.40
C GLU A 307 -18.06 -8.93 8.30
N PRO A 308 -17.07 -9.53 8.99
CA PRO A 308 -15.67 -9.12 8.87
C PRO A 308 -15.10 -9.35 7.46
N THR A 309 -14.46 -8.32 6.89
CA THR A 309 -13.78 -8.41 5.58
C THR A 309 -12.34 -8.89 5.67
N ALA A 310 -11.83 -9.17 6.88
CA ALA A 310 -10.43 -9.52 7.14
C ALA A 310 -9.43 -8.46 6.64
N SER A 311 -9.78 -7.19 6.81
CA SER A 311 -8.99 -6.04 6.33
C SER A 311 -8.30 -5.30 7.46
N ALA A 312 -8.00 -5.96 8.58
CA ALA A 312 -7.24 -5.34 9.66
C ALA A 312 -5.73 -5.34 9.37
N ALA A 313 -5.03 -4.25 9.67
CA ALA A 313 -3.58 -4.17 9.70
C ALA A 313 -3.11 -3.56 11.03
N ARG A 314 -1.89 -3.91 11.45
CA ARG A 314 -1.25 -3.34 12.65
C ARG A 314 0.23 -3.67 12.74
N SER A 315 0.93 -2.91 13.56
CA SER A 315 2.19 -3.27 14.20
C SER A 315 1.93 -3.77 15.64
N TYR A 316 2.95 -4.28 16.33
CA TYR A 316 2.82 -4.58 17.76
C TYR A 316 2.62 -3.31 18.62
N THR A 317 2.93 -2.12 18.09
CA THR A 317 2.78 -0.82 18.77
C THR A 317 1.40 -0.18 18.57
N SER A 318 0.52 -0.78 17.77
CA SER A 318 -0.79 -0.21 17.43
C SER A 318 -1.95 -1.17 17.69
N ILE A 319 -3.13 -0.59 17.89
CA ILE A 319 -4.40 -1.31 17.76
C ILE A 319 -4.70 -1.57 16.27
N PRO A 320 -5.52 -2.58 15.92
CA PRO A 320 -5.88 -2.85 14.53
C PRO A 320 -6.60 -1.67 13.87
N TYR A 321 -6.13 -1.28 12.68
CA TYR A 321 -6.79 -0.31 11.80
C TYR A 321 -7.20 -0.97 10.49
N ILE A 322 -8.14 -0.36 9.77
CA ILE A 322 -8.61 -0.88 8.47
C ILE A 322 -7.59 -0.50 7.39
N SER A 323 -7.14 -1.49 6.64
CA SER A 323 -6.21 -1.27 5.53
C SER A 323 -6.38 -2.34 4.45
N PRO A 324 -6.49 -1.94 3.17
CA PRO A 324 -6.43 -2.90 2.07
C PRO A 324 -5.05 -3.56 1.97
N THR A 325 -5.02 -4.68 1.27
CA THR A 325 -3.80 -5.41 0.89
C THR A 325 -3.40 -5.04 -0.54
N ASN A 326 -3.54 -5.95 -1.51
CA ASN A 326 -3.31 -5.67 -2.92
C ASN A 326 -4.60 -5.21 -3.57
N ILE A 327 -4.64 -3.97 -4.06
CA ILE A 327 -5.76 -3.46 -4.83
C ILE A 327 -5.52 -3.74 -6.31
N LYS A 328 -6.37 -4.57 -6.91
CA LYS A 328 -6.49 -4.72 -8.36
C LYS A 328 -7.49 -3.71 -8.90
N ILE A 329 -7.11 -2.96 -9.92
CA ILE A 329 -8.00 -2.08 -10.67
C ILE A 329 -8.07 -2.65 -12.07
N GLU A 330 -9.27 -3.05 -12.50
CA GLU A 330 -9.50 -3.68 -13.79
C GLU A 330 -10.59 -2.91 -14.53
N HIS A 331 -10.40 -2.74 -15.84
CA HIS A 331 -11.45 -2.21 -16.70
C HIS A 331 -11.76 -3.16 -17.85
N ARG A 332 -13.05 -3.29 -18.18
CA ARG A 332 -13.54 -4.15 -19.27
C ARG A 332 -12.98 -3.71 -20.62
N GLU A 333 -13.06 -2.42 -20.91
CA GLU A 333 -12.53 -1.84 -22.14
C GLU A 333 -11.00 -1.75 -22.09
N LYS A 334 -10.34 -2.10 -23.20
CA LYS A 334 -8.88 -2.08 -23.32
C LYS A 334 -8.39 -0.84 -24.06
N LEU A 335 -7.26 -0.31 -23.58
CA LEU A 335 -6.65 0.90 -24.13
C LEU A 335 -6.15 0.65 -25.56
N SER A 336 -6.58 1.46 -26.51
CA SER A 336 -5.99 1.55 -27.85
C SER A 336 -4.75 2.43 -27.84
N GLU A 337 -3.67 1.98 -28.47
CA GLU A 337 -2.41 2.75 -28.60
C GLU A 337 -2.42 3.69 -29.81
N ASP A 338 -3.59 4.14 -30.26
CA ASP A 338 -3.76 4.86 -31.53
C ASP A 338 -3.63 6.39 -31.39
N GLU A 339 -3.79 6.95 -30.20
CA GLU A 339 -3.66 8.38 -29.94
C GLU A 339 -2.45 8.70 -29.05
N ASP A 340 -2.04 9.96 -29.05
CA ASP A 340 -0.91 10.47 -28.27
C ASP A 340 -1.43 11.19 -27.03
N TYR A 341 -1.47 10.48 -25.90
CA TYR A 341 -2.02 10.96 -24.63
C TYR A 341 -0.92 11.45 -23.69
N LEU A 342 -1.26 12.38 -22.81
CA LEU A 342 -0.38 12.73 -21.69
C LEU A 342 -0.37 11.58 -20.68
N VAL A 343 0.79 10.95 -20.50
CA VAL A 343 1.07 9.98 -19.45
C VAL A 343 1.55 10.72 -18.21
N VAL A 344 0.90 10.45 -17.08
CA VAL A 344 1.26 10.91 -15.74
C VAL A 344 1.85 9.74 -14.98
N ASP A 345 3.09 9.87 -14.52
CA ASP A 345 3.80 8.80 -13.81
C ASP A 345 4.12 9.15 -12.35
N GLU A 346 4.68 10.34 -12.12
CA GLU A 346 5.07 10.77 -10.78
C GLU A 346 4.23 11.96 -10.32
N ILE A 347 3.61 11.78 -9.15
CA ILE A 347 2.69 12.73 -8.53
C ILE A 347 3.24 13.13 -7.16
N GLN A 348 3.21 14.42 -6.86
CA GLN A 348 3.65 14.99 -5.59
C GLN A 348 2.53 15.80 -4.95
N GLY A 349 2.51 15.83 -3.61
CA GLY A 349 1.53 16.61 -2.85
C GLY A 349 0.25 15.86 -2.47
N VAL A 350 0.15 14.53 -2.66
CA VAL A 350 -1.08 13.79 -2.29
C VAL A 350 -1.47 13.98 -0.82
N HIS A 351 -0.50 14.17 0.07
CA HIS A 351 -0.74 14.43 1.50
C HIS A 351 -1.49 15.74 1.81
N THR A 352 -1.59 16.67 0.86
CA THR A 352 -2.39 17.90 1.00
C THR A 352 -3.82 17.75 0.47
N SER A 353 -4.17 16.57 -0.08
CA SER A 353 -5.52 16.28 -0.57
C SER A 353 -6.52 16.19 0.58
N ASN A 354 -7.78 16.49 0.29
CA ASN A 354 -8.85 16.29 1.24
C ASN A 354 -9.37 14.84 1.12
N PHE A 355 -8.96 13.99 2.04
CA PHE A 355 -9.35 12.57 2.05
C PHE A 355 -10.83 12.35 2.38
N ASP A 356 -11.47 13.28 3.11
CA ASP A 356 -12.88 13.19 3.47
C ASP A 356 -13.77 13.46 2.24
N THR A 357 -13.43 14.46 1.41
CA THR A 357 -14.16 14.79 0.17
C THR A 357 -13.62 14.06 -1.06
N GLY A 358 -12.40 13.53 -0.99
CA GLY A 358 -11.67 12.91 -2.10
C GLY A 358 -11.08 13.91 -3.09
N GLU A 359 -11.14 15.21 -2.82
CA GLU A 359 -10.60 16.27 -3.69
C GLU A 359 -9.09 16.36 -3.58
N PHE A 360 -8.43 16.58 -4.71
CA PHE A 360 -6.97 16.70 -4.78
C PHE A 360 -6.54 17.81 -5.74
N SER A 361 -5.40 18.40 -5.42
CA SER A 361 -4.64 19.31 -6.28
C SER A 361 -3.17 18.97 -6.09
N VAL A 362 -2.60 18.30 -7.09
CA VAL A 362 -1.29 17.66 -6.99
C VAL A 362 -0.40 18.08 -8.15
N VAL A 363 0.90 17.99 -7.97
CA VAL A 363 1.87 18.30 -9.03
C VAL A 363 2.26 17.01 -9.73
N THR A 364 2.21 16.99 -11.06
CA THR A 364 2.81 15.91 -11.85
C THR A 364 4.25 16.30 -12.18
N SER A 365 5.22 15.62 -11.55
CA SER A 365 6.65 15.96 -11.67
C SER A 365 7.33 15.26 -12.84
N VAL A 366 6.82 14.08 -13.22
CA VAL A 366 7.28 13.29 -14.37
C VAL A 366 6.07 12.87 -15.21
N SER A 367 5.98 13.46 -16.39
CA SER A 367 4.92 13.23 -17.37
C SER A 367 5.48 13.33 -18.80
N TRP A 368 4.90 12.61 -19.75
CA TRP A 368 5.31 12.63 -21.17
C TRP A 368 4.14 12.28 -22.10
N PHE A 369 4.28 12.53 -23.39
CA PHE A 369 3.30 12.10 -24.39
C PHE A 369 3.58 10.67 -24.88
N SER A 370 2.56 9.80 -24.87
CA SER A 370 2.69 8.34 -25.02
C SER A 370 3.35 7.87 -26.33
N LYS A 371 3.14 8.58 -27.44
CA LYS A 371 3.71 8.23 -28.75
C LYS A 371 4.99 8.99 -29.05
N SER A 372 5.02 10.29 -28.77
CA SER A 372 6.17 11.12 -29.12
C SER A 372 7.31 11.01 -28.11
N ASN A 373 7.03 10.51 -26.90
CA ASN A 373 7.93 10.53 -25.76
C ASN A 373 8.45 11.95 -25.42
N GLU A 374 7.70 12.99 -25.80
CA GLU A 374 8.02 14.36 -25.42
C GLU A 374 7.71 14.56 -23.93
N GLY A 375 8.76 14.81 -23.14
CA GLY A 375 8.63 15.10 -21.72
C GLY A 375 7.90 16.43 -21.47
N VAL A 376 7.11 16.46 -20.42
CA VAL A 376 6.35 17.63 -19.99
C VAL A 376 6.95 18.16 -18.71
N ARG A 377 7.05 19.49 -18.61
CA ARG A 377 7.39 20.15 -17.34
C ARG A 377 6.30 19.91 -16.31
N GLU A 378 6.58 20.30 -15.07
CA GLU A 378 5.69 20.16 -13.95
C GLU A 378 4.34 20.81 -14.26
N THR A 379 3.24 20.08 -14.05
CA THR A 379 1.87 20.58 -14.22
C THR A 379 1.05 20.30 -12.97
N THR A 380 -0.06 21.04 -12.82
CA THR A 380 -1.03 20.82 -11.75
C THR A 380 -2.15 19.93 -12.26
N LEU A 381 -2.43 18.87 -11.53
CA LEU A 381 -3.56 17.97 -11.77
C LEU A 381 -4.58 18.14 -10.64
N THR A 382 -5.81 18.49 -11.01
CA THR A 382 -6.92 18.66 -10.05
C THR A 382 -8.11 17.79 -10.39
N GLY A 383 -8.82 17.34 -9.34
CA GLY A 383 -9.99 16.49 -9.48
C GLY A 383 -10.50 15.98 -8.14
N SER A 384 -11.37 14.96 -8.20
CA SER A 384 -11.82 14.22 -7.02
C SER A 384 -11.74 12.72 -7.29
N LEU A 385 -11.61 11.91 -6.23
CA LEU A 385 -11.60 10.45 -6.34
C LEU A 385 -12.82 9.94 -7.12
N VAL A 386 -14.02 10.46 -6.82
CA VAL A 386 -15.25 10.06 -7.51
C VAL A 386 -15.16 10.34 -9.00
N ASN A 387 -14.77 11.56 -9.39
CA ASN A 387 -14.64 11.92 -10.80
C ASN A 387 -13.55 11.11 -11.50
N LEU A 388 -12.44 10.85 -10.81
CA LEU A 388 -11.35 10.01 -11.31
C LEU A 388 -11.86 8.59 -11.61
N LEU A 389 -12.50 7.92 -10.64
CA LEU A 389 -12.99 6.56 -10.80
C LEU A 389 -14.07 6.47 -11.91
N ARG A 390 -14.95 7.46 -11.97
CA ARG A 390 -15.94 7.62 -13.06
C ARG A 390 -15.31 7.88 -14.42
N GLY A 391 -14.13 8.48 -14.43
CA GLY A 391 -13.41 8.87 -15.63
C GLY A 391 -12.52 7.80 -16.23
N ILE A 392 -12.29 6.66 -15.56
CA ILE A 392 -11.50 5.53 -16.09
C ILE A 392 -12.25 4.93 -17.29
N ILE A 393 -11.76 5.12 -18.50
CA ILE A 393 -12.45 4.65 -19.71
C ILE A 393 -11.88 3.37 -20.28
N ALA A 394 -10.61 3.07 -20.02
CA ALA A 394 -9.94 1.88 -20.50
C ALA A 394 -8.69 1.54 -19.68
N GLU A 395 -8.22 0.30 -19.78
CA GLU A 395 -6.99 -0.19 -19.15
C GLU A 395 -6.09 -0.87 -20.20
N SER A 396 -4.77 -0.67 -20.15
CA SER A 396 -3.85 -1.39 -21.02
C SER A 396 -3.74 -2.89 -20.67
N ASN A 397 -3.30 -3.72 -21.61
CA ASN A 397 -3.10 -5.15 -21.36
C ASN A 397 -1.86 -5.46 -20.50
N ASN A 398 -0.97 -4.48 -20.33
CA ASN A 398 0.28 -4.64 -19.60
C ASN A 398 0.08 -4.38 -18.09
N VAL A 399 -0.54 -5.33 -17.41
CA VAL A 399 -0.79 -5.24 -15.98
C VAL A 399 0.50 -5.41 -15.19
N LYS A 400 0.82 -4.43 -14.35
CA LYS A 400 1.98 -4.46 -13.46
C LYS A 400 1.56 -4.20 -12.01
N GLN A 401 2.37 -4.70 -11.09
CA GLN A 401 2.26 -4.32 -9.69
C GLN A 401 3.23 -3.18 -9.37
N TYR A 402 2.71 -2.08 -8.84
CA TYR A 402 3.51 -1.02 -8.23
C TYR A 402 3.05 -0.80 -6.79
N ARG A 403 3.94 -1.08 -5.84
CA ARG A 403 3.58 -1.21 -4.42
C ARG A 403 2.38 -2.15 -4.28
N ASN A 404 1.30 -1.71 -3.65
CA ASN A 404 0.12 -2.50 -3.41
C ASN A 404 -0.97 -2.34 -4.49
N ILE A 405 -0.73 -1.58 -5.57
CA ILE A 405 -1.68 -1.46 -6.69
C ILE A 405 -1.24 -2.37 -7.83
N ILE A 406 -2.20 -3.08 -8.42
CA ILE A 406 -2.04 -3.96 -9.57
C ILE A 406 -3.02 -3.48 -10.64
N THR A 407 -2.49 -2.96 -11.74
CA THR A 407 -3.29 -2.38 -12.84
C THR A 407 -2.43 -2.29 -14.09
N GLY A 408 -3.07 -2.28 -15.26
CA GLY A 408 -2.48 -1.70 -16.46
C GLY A 408 -2.46 -0.17 -16.39
N ASP A 409 -1.96 0.45 -17.46
CA ASP A 409 -2.08 1.90 -17.64
C ASP A 409 -3.56 2.27 -17.79
N LEU A 410 -4.03 3.23 -17.00
CA LEU A 410 -5.44 3.64 -16.96
C LEU A 410 -5.65 4.89 -17.79
N LEU A 411 -6.49 4.80 -18.82
CA LEU A 411 -6.93 5.97 -19.59
C LEU A 411 -8.08 6.64 -18.84
N ILE A 412 -7.92 7.92 -18.49
CA ILE A 412 -8.82 8.65 -17.59
C ILE A 412 -9.23 9.97 -18.23
N SER A 413 -10.54 10.22 -18.25
CA SER A 413 -11.14 11.48 -18.67
C SER A 413 -11.64 12.30 -17.48
N GLY A 414 -11.93 13.60 -17.71
CA GLY A 414 -12.63 14.43 -16.72
C GLY A 414 -11.76 14.98 -15.58
N LEU A 415 -10.43 14.86 -15.70
CA LEU A 415 -9.47 15.55 -14.84
C LEU A 415 -9.01 16.87 -15.47
N SER A 416 -8.66 17.84 -14.65
CA SER A 416 -8.09 19.11 -15.11
C SER A 416 -6.57 19.07 -14.98
N VAL A 417 -5.87 19.33 -16.08
CA VAL A 417 -4.41 19.44 -16.13
C VAL A 417 -4.05 20.83 -16.63
N SER A 418 -3.23 21.56 -15.88
CA SER A 418 -2.81 22.93 -16.19
C SER A 418 -1.35 23.18 -15.87
#